data_AF-A0A534VJ78-F1
#
_entry.id   AF-A0A534VJ78-F1
#
_cell.length_a   1.000
_cell.length_b   1.000
_cell.length_c   1.000
_cell.angle_alpha   90.00
_cell.angle_beta   90.00
_cell.angle_gamma   90.00
#
_symmetry.space_group_name_H-M   'P 1'
#
loop_
_entity.id
_entity.type
_entity.pdbx_description
1 polymer ?
#
loop_
_entity_poly.entity_id
_entity_poly.type
_entity_poly.pdbx_seq_one_letter_code
_entity_poly.pdbx_strand_id
1 'polypeptide(L)'
;MHLLKSRVPKLWLTARRNRQEIIEAGLSRRELFKMGLLTSGGYQLGCSPPTTPFIDPLRVPPILPRRAVTELTPAPQECPNNAINPATGLPFEGRGQFNGVLRPGTDCFQFFKRFPPREFFVSRARENARFRITGDPNIPDQTIWGFNLGGK
;
A
#
# COMPACT_ATOMS: atom_id res chain seq x y z
N MET A 1 -30.92 10.60 24.29
CA MET A 1 -30.31 9.46 23.55
C MET A 1 -31.41 8.72 22.81
N HIS A 2 -31.44 8.77 21.48
CA HIS A 2 -32.35 7.94 20.68
C HIS A 2 -31.58 6.71 20.19
N LEU A 3 -31.92 5.54 20.74
CA LEU A 3 -31.42 4.26 20.24
C LEU A 3 -32.12 3.96 18.91
N LEU A 4 -31.38 3.97 17.81
CA LEU A 4 -31.85 3.47 16.52
C LEU A 4 -32.18 1.98 16.67
N LYS A 5 -33.46 1.61 16.58
CA LYS A 5 -33.89 0.21 16.52
C LYS A 5 -33.33 -0.41 15.24
N SER A 6 -32.28 -1.22 15.35
CA SER A 6 -31.77 -1.98 14.21
C SER A 6 -32.86 -2.95 13.73
N ARG A 7 -33.39 -2.72 12.53
CA ARG A 7 -34.30 -3.67 11.90
C ARG A 7 -33.46 -4.78 11.30
N VAL A 8 -33.60 -5.99 11.84
CA VAL A 8 -32.92 -7.17 11.30
C VAL A 8 -33.43 -7.40 9.87
N PRO A 9 -32.54 -7.51 8.86
CA PRO A 9 -32.95 -7.74 7.48
C PRO A 9 -33.74 -9.05 7.33
N LYS A 10 -34.75 -9.08 6.45
CA LYS A 10 -35.61 -10.26 6.24
C LYS A 10 -34.81 -11.54 5.93
N LEU A 11 -33.74 -11.43 5.13
CA LEU A 11 -32.85 -12.53 4.79
C LEU A 11 -32.20 -13.19 6.01
N TRP A 12 -31.88 -12.40 7.04
CA TRP A 12 -31.28 -12.92 8.27
C TRP A 12 -32.29 -13.74 9.08
N LEU A 13 -33.55 -13.28 9.13
CA LEU A 13 -34.63 -14.01 9.78
C LEU A 13 -34.93 -15.33 9.06
N THR A 14 -34.97 -15.32 7.72
CA THR A 14 -35.13 -16.53 6.91
C THR A 14 -33.96 -17.50 7.12
N ALA A 15 -32.72 -17.01 7.04
CA ALA A 15 -31.54 -17.87 7.24
C ALA A 15 -31.48 -18.45 8.66
N ARG A 16 -32.00 -17.75 9.68
CA ARG A 16 -32.12 -18.28 11.04
C ARG A 16 -33.15 -19.41 11.10
N ARG A 17 -34.33 -19.22 10.50
CA ARG A 17 -35.41 -20.23 10.46
C ARG A 17 -34.95 -21.51 9.76
N ASN A 18 -34.34 -21.38 8.58
CA ASN A 18 -33.82 -22.53 7.82
C ASN A 18 -32.77 -23.34 8.62
N ARG A 19 -31.97 -22.68 9.48
CA ARG A 19 -31.02 -23.39 10.36
C ARG A 19 -31.72 -24.11 11.51
N GLN A 20 -32.79 -23.54 12.07
CA GLN A 20 -33.58 -24.19 13.11
C GLN A 20 -34.25 -25.45 12.57
N GLU A 21 -34.81 -25.39 11.35
CA GLU A 21 -35.41 -26.55 10.68
C GLU A 21 -34.40 -27.70 10.48
N ILE A 22 -33.15 -27.41 10.12
CA ILE A 22 -32.09 -28.43 9.99
C ILE A 22 -31.73 -29.07 11.34
N ILE A 23 -31.70 -28.27 12.41
CA ILE A 23 -31.41 -28.75 13.77
C ILE A 23 -32.56 -29.62 14.28
N GLU A 24 -33.80 -29.17 14.10
CA GLU A 24 -35.01 -29.91 14.47
C GLU A 24 -35.15 -31.22 13.69
N ALA A 25 -34.76 -31.23 12.41
CA ALA A 25 -34.72 -32.44 11.58
C ALA A 25 -33.65 -33.45 12.01
N GLY A 26 -32.74 -33.10 12.94
CA GLY A 26 -31.75 -34.02 13.51
C GLY A 26 -30.76 -34.57 12.48
N LEU A 27 -30.57 -33.88 11.35
CA LEU A 27 -29.78 -34.39 10.22
C LEU A 27 -28.31 -34.59 10.62
N SER A 28 -27.80 -35.79 10.32
CA SER A 28 -26.39 -36.12 10.50
C SER A 28 -25.52 -35.39 9.47
N ARG A 29 -24.24 -35.16 9.80
CA ARG A 29 -23.27 -34.56 8.86
C ARG A 29 -23.20 -35.30 7.52
N ARG A 30 -23.42 -36.62 7.52
CA ARG A 30 -23.44 -37.44 6.30
C ARG A 30 -24.64 -37.12 5.41
N GLU A 31 -25.81 -36.90 6.00
CA GLU A 31 -27.02 -36.50 5.27
C GLU A 31 -26.88 -35.09 4.71
N LEU A 32 -26.32 -34.18 5.50
CA LEU A 32 -25.99 -32.83 5.04
C LEU A 32 -25.01 -32.85 3.85
N PHE A 33 -24.02 -33.75 3.87
CA PHE A 33 -23.08 -33.92 2.76
C PHE A 33 -23.77 -34.51 1.51
N LYS A 34 -24.64 -35.51 1.68
CA LYS A 34 -25.43 -36.10 0.58
C LYS A 34 -26.40 -35.10 -0.05
N MET A 35 -26.97 -34.19 0.75
CA MET A 35 -27.87 -33.13 0.30
C MET A 35 -27.12 -31.91 -0.26
N GLY A 36 -25.78 -31.89 -0.25
CA GLY A 36 -24.97 -30.77 -0.73
C GLY A 36 -24.93 -29.55 0.21
N LEU A 37 -25.53 -29.64 1.41
CA LEU A 37 -25.59 -28.56 2.39
C LEU A 37 -24.27 -28.35 3.16
N LEU A 38 -23.37 -29.34 3.10
CA LEU A 38 -22.04 -29.33 3.72
C LEU A 38 -20.98 -29.78 2.72
N THR A 39 -19.92 -29.00 2.56
CA THR A 39 -18.75 -29.32 1.72
C THR A 39 -17.46 -29.30 2.55
N SER A 40 -16.32 -29.69 1.96
CA SER A 40 -15.01 -29.57 2.61
C SER A 40 -14.65 -28.13 3.01
N GLY A 41 -15.25 -27.12 2.36
CA GLY A 41 -15.14 -25.70 2.71
C GLY A 41 -16.11 -25.22 3.79
N GLY A 42 -16.90 -26.11 4.39
CA GLY A 42 -17.92 -25.79 5.40
C GLY A 42 -19.36 -25.83 4.89
N TYR A 43 -20.28 -25.28 5.68
CA TYR A 43 -21.68 -25.13 5.28
C TYR A 43 -21.78 -24.17 4.11
N GLN A 44 -22.55 -24.54 3.08
CA GLN A 44 -22.64 -23.80 1.83
C GLN A 44 -23.39 -22.47 2.03
N LEU A 45 -22.68 -21.46 2.52
CA LEU A 45 -23.13 -20.06 2.59
C LEU A 45 -22.93 -19.40 1.22
N GLY A 46 -23.63 -19.91 0.21
CA GLY A 46 -23.63 -19.34 -1.14
C GLY A 46 -22.34 -19.62 -1.92
N CYS A 47 -22.50 -19.90 -3.20
CA CYS A 47 -21.38 -19.87 -4.13
C CYS A 47 -20.80 -18.46 -4.12
N SER A 48 -19.51 -18.30 -3.80
CA SER A 48 -18.81 -17.05 -4.07
C SER A 48 -19.03 -16.73 -5.55
N PRO A 49 -19.36 -15.48 -5.91
CA PRO A 49 -19.50 -15.11 -7.31
C PRO A 49 -18.21 -15.49 -8.07
N PRO A 50 -18.30 -15.84 -9.37
CA PRO A 50 -17.15 -16.18 -10.17
C PRO A 50 -16.04 -15.14 -10.00
N THR A 51 -14.86 -15.57 -9.56
CA THR A 51 -13.71 -14.68 -9.37
C THR A 51 -12.88 -14.66 -10.66
N THR A 52 -12.50 -13.47 -11.09
CA THR A 52 -11.50 -13.29 -12.15
C THR A 52 -10.13 -13.12 -11.49
N PRO A 53 -9.12 -13.93 -11.83
CA PRO A 53 -7.77 -13.73 -11.30
C PRO A 53 -7.20 -12.41 -11.83
N PHE A 54 -6.58 -11.62 -10.95
CA PHE A 54 -5.80 -10.45 -11.34
C PHE A 54 -4.49 -10.95 -11.97
N ILE A 55 -4.40 -10.92 -13.30
CA ILE A 55 -3.18 -11.28 -14.03
C ILE A 55 -2.60 -9.98 -14.60
N ASP A 56 -1.87 -9.25 -13.77
CA ASP A 56 -1.11 -8.08 -14.20
C ASP A 56 0.37 -8.43 -14.30
N PRO A 57 1.05 -8.08 -15.42
CA PRO A 57 2.48 -8.30 -15.53
C PRO A 57 3.23 -7.40 -14.53
N LEU A 58 4.15 -7.97 -13.75
CA LEU A 58 5.01 -7.20 -12.87
C LEU A 58 5.93 -6.31 -13.72
N ARG A 59 5.71 -4.99 -13.66
CA ARG A 59 6.56 -4.04 -14.38
C ARG A 59 7.93 -3.96 -13.71
N VAL A 60 8.97 -4.28 -14.46
CA VAL A 60 10.36 -4.10 -14.02
C VAL A 60 10.67 -2.59 -13.97
N PRO A 61 11.18 -2.06 -12.84
CA PRO A 61 11.55 -0.65 -12.77
C PRO A 61 12.69 -0.34 -13.74
N PRO A 62 12.69 0.85 -14.41
CA PRO A 62 13.73 1.22 -15.34
C PRO A 62 15.07 1.42 -14.62
N ILE A 63 16.16 1.01 -15.27
CA ILE A 63 17.52 1.29 -14.81
C ILE A 63 17.80 2.79 -15.02
N LEU A 64 18.25 3.47 -13.98
CA LEU A 64 18.59 4.89 -14.07
C LEU A 64 19.94 5.09 -14.76
N PRO A 65 20.08 6.08 -15.66
CA PRO A 65 21.38 6.39 -16.25
C PRO A 65 22.29 7.02 -15.20
N ARG A 66 23.57 6.65 -15.26
CA ARG A 66 24.62 7.26 -14.46
C ARG A 66 24.75 8.76 -14.78
N ARG A 67 25.02 9.56 -13.77
CA ARG A 67 25.18 11.03 -13.84
C ARG A 67 26.58 11.45 -13.40
N ALA A 68 27.07 12.57 -13.95
CA ALA A 68 28.27 13.20 -13.41
C ALA A 68 27.94 13.95 -12.10
N VAL A 69 28.90 14.02 -11.17
CA VAL A 69 28.73 14.76 -9.92
C VAL A 69 28.46 16.25 -10.14
N THR A 70 29.03 16.81 -11.22
CA THR A 70 28.84 18.21 -11.60
C THR A 70 27.41 18.52 -12.05
N GLU A 71 26.60 17.50 -12.37
CA GLU A 71 25.18 17.68 -12.70
C GLU A 71 24.27 17.75 -11.46
N LEU A 72 24.80 17.48 -10.26
CA LEU A 72 24.03 17.42 -9.02
C LEU A 72 24.08 18.76 -8.29
N THR A 73 22.94 19.43 -8.21
CA THR A 73 22.79 20.71 -7.51
C THR A 73 21.64 20.64 -6.50
N PRO A 74 21.92 20.75 -5.19
CA PRO A 74 23.24 20.92 -4.58
C PRO A 74 24.14 19.69 -4.73
N ALA A 75 25.46 19.89 -4.65
CA ALA A 75 26.41 18.80 -4.70
C ALA A 75 26.20 17.85 -3.50
N PRO A 76 26.41 16.53 -3.67
CA PRO A 76 26.36 15.59 -2.55
C PRO A 76 27.31 16.00 -1.44
N GLN A 77 26.83 15.93 -0.21
CA GLN A 77 27.56 16.35 0.99
C GLN A 77 27.41 15.32 2.10
N GLU A 78 28.42 15.25 2.97
CA GLU A 78 28.49 14.30 4.10
C GLU A 78 27.39 14.55 5.15
N CYS A 79 26.96 15.81 5.27
CA CYS A 79 25.91 16.25 6.20
C CYS A 79 24.57 16.44 5.46
N PRO A 80 23.42 16.19 6.11
CA PRO A 80 22.10 16.55 5.60
C PRO A 80 22.00 18.01 5.15
N ASN A 81 21.22 18.29 4.10
CA ASN A 81 21.01 19.66 3.63
C ASN A 81 19.97 20.39 4.49
N ASN A 82 20.45 21.19 5.45
CA ASN A 82 19.58 21.95 6.34
C ASN A 82 19.46 23.44 5.95
N ALA A 83 19.88 23.81 4.73
CA ALA A 83 19.63 25.15 4.23
C ALA A 83 18.12 25.43 4.21
N ILE A 84 17.75 26.68 4.49
CA ILE A 84 16.34 27.08 4.43
C ILE A 84 15.88 27.07 2.99
N ASN A 85 14.82 26.32 2.71
CA ASN A 85 14.16 26.32 1.43
C ASN A 85 13.47 27.67 1.21
N PRO A 86 13.87 28.46 0.21
CA PRO A 86 13.28 29.78 -0.03
C PRO A 86 11.79 29.73 -0.41
N ALA A 87 11.30 28.59 -0.91
CA ALA A 87 9.90 28.42 -1.29
C ALA A 87 8.96 28.16 -0.10
N THR A 88 9.47 27.60 1.01
CA THR A 88 8.65 27.18 2.15
C THR A 88 9.04 27.85 3.47
N GLY A 89 10.23 28.45 3.56
CA GLY A 89 10.78 29.00 4.81
C GLY A 89 11.21 27.94 5.82
N LEU A 90 11.19 26.65 5.44
CA LEU A 90 11.59 25.52 6.28
C LEU A 90 12.91 24.91 5.77
N PRO A 91 13.71 24.24 6.61
CA PRO A 91 14.88 23.49 6.16
C PRO A 91 14.54 22.44 5.08
N PHE A 92 15.43 22.22 4.11
CA PHE A 92 15.25 21.17 3.09
C PHE A 92 15.19 19.76 3.72
N GLU A 93 16.05 19.48 4.70
CA GLU A 93 16.02 18.26 5.50
C GLU A 93 15.84 18.61 6.99
N GLY A 94 14.92 17.93 7.67
CA GLY A 94 14.59 18.15 9.08
C GLY A 94 15.08 17.05 10.03
N ARG A 95 15.86 16.07 9.54
CA ARG A 95 16.37 14.94 10.34
C ARG A 95 17.85 15.10 10.61
N GLY A 96 18.32 14.69 11.79
CA GLY A 96 19.72 14.80 12.18
C GLY A 96 20.09 16.19 12.70
N GLN A 97 19.35 16.71 13.67
CA GLN A 97 19.79 17.88 14.44
C GLN A 97 19.54 17.60 15.91
N PHE A 98 20.59 17.63 16.72
CA PHE A 98 20.43 17.71 18.17
C PHE A 98 20.20 19.19 18.55
N ASN A 99 19.01 19.52 19.05
CA ASN A 99 18.61 20.89 19.42
C ASN A 99 18.75 21.92 18.27
N GLY A 100 18.44 21.53 17.03
CA GLY A 100 18.42 22.45 15.87
C GLY A 100 19.80 22.81 15.32
N VAL A 101 20.88 22.21 15.83
CA VAL A 101 22.26 22.44 15.37
C VAL A 101 22.81 21.14 14.80
N LEU A 102 23.40 21.22 13.60
CA LEU A 102 24.15 20.11 12.99
C LEU A 102 25.42 19.84 13.81
N ARG A 103 25.56 18.62 14.33
CA ARG A 103 26.77 18.17 15.02
C ARG A 103 27.56 17.20 14.12
N PRO A 104 28.82 17.52 13.79
CA PRO A 104 29.70 16.59 13.08
C PRO A 104 29.79 15.25 13.80
N GLY A 105 29.68 14.15 13.05
CA GLY A 105 29.79 12.78 13.58
C GLY A 105 28.49 12.15 14.10
N THR A 106 27.54 12.92 14.63
CA THR A 106 26.20 12.38 14.98
C THR A 106 25.18 12.60 13.86
N ASP A 107 25.22 13.77 13.23
CA ASP A 107 24.25 14.16 12.22
C ASP A 107 24.78 14.00 10.79
N CYS A 108 26.11 13.98 10.64
CA CYS A 108 26.79 13.74 9.37
C CYS A 108 27.27 12.27 9.32
N PHE A 109 26.37 11.37 8.96
CA PHE A 109 26.59 9.92 8.98
C PHE A 109 26.90 9.31 7.61
N GLN A 110 27.03 10.13 6.56
CA GLN A 110 27.44 9.62 5.26
C GLN A 110 28.97 9.46 5.23
N PHE A 111 29.48 8.23 5.22
CA PHE A 111 30.91 7.91 5.26
C PHE A 111 31.66 8.19 3.94
N PHE A 112 31.47 9.35 3.32
CA PHE A 112 32.01 9.73 1.99
C PHE A 112 33.53 9.56 1.88
N LYS A 113 34.26 9.91 2.94
CA LYS A 113 35.73 9.86 2.95
C LYS A 113 36.28 8.45 3.08
N ARG A 114 35.52 7.53 3.69
CA ARG A 114 35.92 6.13 3.88
C ARG A 114 35.45 5.24 2.74
N PHE A 115 34.25 5.50 2.24
CA PHE A 115 33.61 4.76 1.15
C PHE A 115 33.12 5.74 0.09
N PRO A 116 34.01 6.25 -0.78
CA PRO A 116 33.65 7.25 -1.77
C PRO A 116 32.62 6.69 -2.75
N PRO A 117 31.53 7.43 -3.06
CA PRO A 117 30.57 7.01 -4.07
C PRO A 117 31.25 6.85 -5.43
N ARG A 118 31.01 5.72 -6.10
CA ARG A 118 31.57 5.44 -7.43
C ARG A 118 30.67 5.94 -8.56
N GLU A 119 29.37 5.93 -8.32
CA GLU A 119 28.34 6.22 -9.32
C GLU A 119 27.23 7.04 -8.70
N PHE A 120 26.64 7.90 -9.52
CA PHE A 120 25.58 8.80 -9.10
C PHE A 120 24.36 8.60 -9.99
N PHE A 121 23.19 8.60 -9.36
CA PHE A 121 21.90 8.44 -10.01
C PHE A 121 20.95 9.48 -9.42
N VAL A 122 20.01 9.96 -10.24
CA VAL A 122 18.99 10.91 -9.79
C VAL A 122 17.63 10.24 -9.90
N SER A 123 16.92 10.21 -8.78
CA SER A 123 15.52 9.81 -8.73
C SER A 123 14.65 11.02 -8.40
N ARG A 124 13.53 11.20 -9.11
CA ARG A 124 12.57 12.28 -8.83
C ARG A 124 11.28 11.69 -8.29
N ALA A 125 10.85 12.10 -7.11
CA ALA A 125 9.55 11.73 -6.57
C ALA A 125 8.52 12.80 -6.96
N ARG A 126 7.35 12.37 -7.44
CA ARG A 126 6.21 13.25 -7.69
C ARG A 126 4.91 12.50 -7.45
N GLU A 127 3.87 13.24 -7.07
CA GLU A 127 2.51 12.74 -7.03
C GLU A 127 2.09 12.19 -8.39
N ASN A 128 1.38 11.05 -8.37
CA ASN A 128 0.71 10.46 -9.52
C ASN A 128 -0.73 10.16 -9.17
N ALA A 129 -1.60 11.05 -9.63
CA ALA A 129 -3.04 10.94 -9.45
C ALA A 129 -3.70 9.90 -10.38
N ARG A 130 -2.93 9.24 -11.26
CA ARG A 130 -3.43 8.26 -12.24
C ARG A 130 -2.81 6.88 -12.07
N PHE A 131 -2.34 6.55 -10.87
CA PHE A 131 -1.78 5.24 -10.62
C PHE A 131 -2.89 4.19 -10.60
N ARG A 132 -2.64 3.07 -11.28
CA ARG A 132 -3.46 1.87 -11.20
C ARG A 132 -2.59 0.71 -10.79
N ILE A 133 -3.01 0.02 -9.73
CA ILE A 133 -2.34 -1.20 -9.27
C ILE A 133 -2.63 -2.39 -10.19
N THR A 134 -3.73 -2.31 -10.94
CA THR A 134 -4.22 -3.34 -11.84
C THR A 134 -4.74 -2.75 -13.15
N GLY A 135 -4.74 -3.53 -14.23
CA GLY A 135 -5.40 -3.18 -15.50
C GLY A 135 -6.92 -3.09 -15.42
N ASP A 136 -7.55 -3.52 -14.31
CA ASP A 136 -9.00 -3.49 -14.13
C ASP A 136 -9.57 -2.06 -14.21
N PRO A 137 -10.45 -1.74 -15.18
CA PRO A 137 -11.05 -0.42 -15.32
C PRO A 137 -12.11 -0.10 -14.27
N ASN A 138 -12.58 -1.09 -13.48
CA ASN A 138 -13.59 -0.89 -12.44
C ASN A 138 -13.01 -0.32 -11.14
N ILE A 139 -11.69 -0.42 -10.96
CA ILE A 139 -11.00 0.17 -9.81
C ILE A 139 -10.59 1.60 -10.17
N PRO A 140 -11.01 2.60 -9.38
CA PRO A 140 -10.69 4.00 -9.68
C PRO A 140 -9.19 4.26 -9.50
N ASP A 141 -8.69 5.22 -10.28
CA ASP A 141 -7.33 5.73 -10.18
C ASP A 141 -7.01 6.14 -8.73
N GLN A 142 -5.80 5.80 -8.27
CA GLN A 142 -5.31 6.14 -6.94
C GLN A 142 -4.22 7.19 -7.05
N THR A 143 -4.21 8.12 -6.08
CA THR A 143 -3.10 9.04 -5.90
C THR A 143 -2.03 8.39 -5.04
N ILE A 144 -0.85 8.18 -5.63
CA ILE A 144 0.34 7.73 -4.90
C ILE A 144 1.54 8.62 -5.20
N TRP A 145 2.57 8.53 -4.37
CA TRP A 145 3.89 9.07 -4.71
C TRP A 145 4.62 8.08 -5.62
N GLY A 146 4.94 8.51 -6.83
CA GLY A 146 5.72 7.73 -7.78
C GLY A 146 7.12 8.29 -7.98
N PHE A 147 8.01 7.45 -8.50
CA PHE A 147 9.41 7.81 -8.75
C PHE A 147 9.71 7.80 -10.25
N ASN A 148 10.50 8.76 -10.72
CA ASN A 148 10.98 8.94 -12.09
C ASN A 148 9.86 9.08 -13.11
N LEU A 149 9.47 7.97 -13.74
CA LEU A 149 8.36 7.90 -14.69
C LEU A 149 7.00 7.81 -13.98
N GLY A 150 7.04 7.60 -12.66
CA GLY A 150 5.89 7.31 -11.84
C GLY A 150 5.07 8.52 -11.42
N GLY A 151 5.43 9.76 -11.74
CA GLY A 151 4.63 10.97 -11.53
C GLY A 151 4.77 11.89 -12.73
N LYS A 152 3.74 11.92 -13.59
CA LYS A 152 3.68 12.82 -14.74
C LYS A 152 3.71 14.27 -14.31
#